data_AF-A0A9D6FQ95-F1
#
_entry.id   AF-A0A9D6FQ95-F1
#
_cell.length_a   1.000
_cell.length_b   1.000
_cell.length_c   1.000
_cell.angle_alpha   90.00
_cell.angle_beta   90.00
_cell.angle_gamma   90.00
#
_symmetry.space_group_name_H-M   'P 1'
#
loop_
_entity.id
_entity.type
_entity.pdbx_description
1 polymer ?
#
loop_
_entity_poly.entity_id
_entity_poly.type
_entity_poly.pdbx_seq_one_letter_code
_entity_poly.pdbx_strand_id
1 'polypeptide(L)'
;MWLFLFTELLLFGGMFLIYSIYRAKYAKEFHVAALELNGGIGTLNTLLLLTSSLTVALAIAAIRRGRKGACLVYLWATVAQGVGFMINKYFEWNYKFHHGFFPWKGTSKGLGKLLMEAKITEGESTFYNLYFVMTGLHGLHVLVGVVLLAVMVGFVMRDWVRKDDYGWLENSGLYWHLVDLIWIFLFPLFYLIS
;
A
#
# COMPACT_ATOMS: atom_id res chain seq x y z
N MET A 1 -15.89 -12.64 3.61
CA MET A 1 -15.06 -11.42 3.69
C MET A 1 -14.25 -11.36 4.97
N TRP A 2 -14.85 -11.37 6.17
CA TRP A 2 -14.10 -11.25 7.44
C TRP A 2 -12.94 -12.24 7.63
N LEU A 3 -13.11 -13.52 7.25
CA LEU A 3 -12.03 -14.51 7.32
C LEU A 3 -10.86 -14.13 6.42
N PHE A 4 -11.13 -13.65 5.20
CA PHE A 4 -10.09 -13.17 4.28
C PHE A 4 -9.40 -11.92 4.82
N LEU A 5 -10.13 -10.97 5.40
CA LEU A 5 -9.52 -9.79 6.03
C LEU A 5 -8.59 -10.19 7.19
N PHE A 6 -8.97 -11.22 7.95
CA PHE A 6 -8.15 -11.74 9.03
C PHE A 6 -6.88 -12.43 8.52
N THR A 7 -6.95 -13.20 7.44
CA THR A 7 -5.76 -13.83 6.86
C THR A 7 -4.77 -12.78 6.32
N GLU A 8 -5.26 -11.71 5.72
CA GLU A 8 -4.42 -10.59 5.28
C GLU A 8 -3.79 -9.86 6.47
N LEU A 9 -4.55 -9.63 7.54
CA LEU A 9 -4.01 -9.04 8.77
C LEU A 9 -2.89 -9.90 9.38
N LEU A 10 -3.03 -11.23 9.37
CA LEU A 10 -1.98 -12.15 9.82
C LEU A 10 -0.76 -12.14 8.91
N LEU A 11 -0.95 -12.08 7.59
CA LEU A 11 0.14 -12.00 6.61
C LEU A 11 1.01 -10.76 6.84
N PHE A 12 0.38 -9.58 6.89
CA PHE A 12 1.09 -8.33 7.17
C PHE A 12 1.59 -8.25 8.61
N GLY A 13 0.85 -8.79 9.58
CA GLY A 13 1.27 -8.90 10.98
C GLY A 13 2.57 -9.68 11.16
N GLY A 14 2.70 -10.84 10.51
CA GLY A 14 3.93 -11.63 10.51
C GLY A 14 5.11 -10.88 9.89
N MET A 15 4.87 -10.17 8.79
CA MET A 15 5.87 -9.30 8.18
C MET A 15 6.32 -8.17 9.12
N PHE A 16 5.40 -7.48 9.79
CA PHE A 16 5.73 -6.43 10.77
C PHE A 16 6.57 -6.94 11.95
N LEU A 17 6.33 -8.17 12.42
CA LEU A 17 7.15 -8.81 13.44
C LEU A 17 8.57 -9.04 12.95
N ILE A 18 8.73 -9.59 11.73
CA ILE A 18 10.05 -9.78 11.11
C ILE A 18 10.79 -8.45 11.00
N TYR A 19 10.13 -7.40 10.51
CA TYR A 19 10.73 -6.07 10.45
C TYR A 19 11.18 -5.57 11.81
N SER A 20 10.34 -5.71 12.84
CA SER A 20 10.65 -5.26 14.20
C SER A 20 11.89 -5.95 14.77
N ILE A 21 12.05 -7.26 14.52
CA ILE A 21 13.22 -8.03 14.95
C ILE A 21 14.48 -7.54 14.24
N TYR A 22 14.45 -7.40 12.90
CA TYR A 22 15.61 -6.95 12.13
C TYR A 22 15.97 -5.49 12.41
N ARG A 23 14.97 -4.65 12.66
CA ARG A 23 15.17 -3.26 13.10
C ARG A 23 15.88 -3.19 14.44
N ALA A 24 15.49 -4.03 15.41
CA ALA A 24 16.17 -4.07 16.71
C ALA A 24 17.62 -4.58 16.59
N LYS A 25 17.88 -5.50 15.65
CA LYS A 25 19.21 -6.08 15.41
C LYS A 25 20.16 -5.13 14.67
N TYR A 26 19.67 -4.38 13.68
CA TYR A 26 20.46 -3.51 12.80
C TYR A 26 19.97 -2.04 12.89
N ALA A 27 19.83 -1.54 14.12
CA ALA A 27 19.16 -0.26 14.37
C ALA A 27 19.84 0.94 13.68
N LYS A 28 21.17 0.95 13.61
CA LYS A 28 21.94 2.06 13.02
C LYS A 28 21.83 2.05 11.50
N GLU A 29 21.92 0.87 10.89
CA GLU A 29 21.81 0.65 9.46
C GLU A 29 20.39 0.94 8.96
N PHE A 30 19.36 0.57 9.74
CA PHE A 30 17.97 0.90 9.44
C PHE A 30 17.70 2.40 9.51
N HIS A 31 18.30 3.11 10.47
CA HIS A 31 18.20 4.57 10.56
C HIS A 31 18.79 5.26 9.32
N VAL A 32 20.01 4.87 8.93
CA VAL A 32 20.68 5.44 7.75
C VAL A 32 19.88 5.17 6.47
N ALA A 33 19.40 3.94 6.29
CA ALA A 33 18.60 3.58 5.12
C ALA A 33 17.24 4.30 5.09
N ALA A 34 16.62 4.57 6.25
CA ALA A 34 15.37 5.31 6.34
C ALA A 34 15.50 6.78 5.93
N LEU A 35 16.66 7.42 6.16
CA LEU A 35 16.93 8.79 5.74
C LEU A 35 17.01 8.94 4.20
N GLU A 36 17.26 7.86 3.47
CA GLU A 36 17.25 7.83 2.00
C GLU A 36 15.82 7.77 1.41
N LEU A 37 14.78 7.70 2.25
CA LEU A 37 13.39 7.80 1.83
C LEU A 37 12.88 9.24 1.91
N ASN A 38 12.13 9.64 0.88
CA ASN A 38 11.49 10.95 0.86
C ASN A 38 10.19 10.93 1.67
N GLY A 39 10.25 11.39 2.91
CA GLY A 39 9.09 11.52 3.80
C GLY A 39 7.97 12.41 3.24
N GLY A 40 8.28 13.39 2.40
CA GLY A 40 7.29 14.28 1.77
C GLY A 40 6.40 13.53 0.77
N ILE A 41 7.02 12.72 -0.10
CA ILE A 41 6.30 11.86 -1.05
C ILE A 41 5.48 10.80 -0.30
N GLY A 42 6.04 10.22 0.76
CA GLY A 42 5.34 9.29 1.64
C GLY A 42 4.10 9.92 2.29
N THR A 43 4.23 11.15 2.80
CA THR A 43 3.12 11.89 3.44
C THR A 43 2.00 12.18 2.45
N LEU A 44 2.33 12.60 1.23
CA LEU A 44 1.34 12.83 0.18
C LEU A 44 0.57 11.55 -0.16
N ASN A 45 1.27 10.41 -0.24
CA ASN A 45 0.62 9.11 -0.48
C ASN A 45 -0.33 8.71 0.65
N THR A 46 0.07 8.94 1.90
CA THR A 46 -0.79 8.68 3.06
C THR A 46 -2.02 9.57 3.05
N LEU A 47 -1.89 10.85 2.72
CA LEU A 47 -3.04 11.75 2.58
C LEU A 47 -3.97 11.29 1.45
N LEU A 48 -3.44 10.85 0.30
CA LEU A 48 -4.23 10.30 -0.79
C LEU A 48 -5.04 9.07 -0.36
N LEU A 49 -4.42 8.13 0.36
CA LEU A 49 -5.11 6.92 0.80
C LEU A 49 -6.13 7.18 1.90
N LEU A 50 -5.81 7.99 2.91
CA LEU A 50 -6.75 8.38 3.96
C LEU A 50 -7.98 9.11 3.39
N THR A 51 -7.75 10.03 2.45
CA THR A 51 -8.86 10.73 1.77
C THR A 51 -9.66 9.78 0.90
N SER A 52 -9.04 8.78 0.26
CA SER A 52 -9.74 7.76 -0.53
C SER A 52 -10.62 6.85 0.34
N SER A 53 -10.15 6.53 1.54
CA SER A 53 -10.89 5.75 2.52
C SER A 53 -12.15 6.50 2.98
N LEU A 54 -12.02 7.80 3.24
CA LEU A 54 -13.17 8.66 3.53
C LEU A 54 -14.18 8.70 2.37
N THR A 55 -13.72 8.81 1.12
CA THR A 55 -14.64 8.85 -0.04
C THR A 55 -15.39 7.53 -0.23
N VAL A 56 -14.79 6.37 0.05
CA VAL A 56 -15.52 5.09 0.05
C VAL A 56 -16.63 5.06 1.09
N ALA A 57 -16.35 5.51 2.31
CA ALA A 57 -17.37 5.59 3.36
C ALA A 57 -18.53 6.52 2.97
N LEU A 58 -18.22 7.66 2.35
CA LEU A 58 -19.21 8.58 1.81
C LEU A 58 -20.00 7.98 0.63
N ALA A 59 -19.38 7.16 -0.21
CA ALA A 59 -20.06 6.44 -1.29
C ALA A 59 -21.10 5.46 -0.74
N ILE A 60 -20.74 4.68 0.27
CA ILE A 60 -21.65 3.74 0.94
C ILE A 60 -22.78 4.51 1.64
N ALA A 61 -22.49 5.62 2.30
CA ALA A 61 -23.52 6.46 2.90
C ALA A 61 -24.47 7.06 1.85
N ALA A 62 -23.95 7.46 0.68
CA ALA A 62 -24.75 8.01 -0.41
C ALA A 62 -25.69 6.96 -1.01
N ILE A 63 -25.23 5.72 -1.25
CA ILE A 63 -26.09 4.67 -1.79
C ILE A 63 -27.18 4.25 -0.78
N ARG A 64 -26.86 4.21 0.51
CA ARG A 64 -27.85 3.95 1.58
C ARG A 64 -28.95 5.02 1.63
N ARG A 65 -28.64 6.26 1.25
CA ARG A 65 -29.61 7.37 1.11
C ARG A 65 -30.30 7.42 -0.26
N GLY A 66 -30.06 6.45 -1.14
CA GLY A 66 -30.60 6.42 -2.50
C GLY A 66 -29.98 7.44 -3.47
N ARG A 67 -28.90 8.13 -3.07
CA ARG A 67 -28.22 9.14 -3.90
C ARG A 67 -27.17 8.49 -4.80
N LYS A 68 -27.64 7.79 -5.85
CA LYS A 68 -26.77 7.08 -6.82
C LYS A 68 -25.69 7.97 -7.45
N GLY A 69 -26.05 9.19 -7.87
CA GLY A 69 -25.10 10.11 -8.50
C GLY A 69 -23.93 10.49 -7.57
N ALA A 70 -24.23 10.79 -6.30
CA ALA A 70 -23.20 11.09 -5.30
C ALA A 70 -22.32 9.86 -5.01
N CYS A 71 -22.90 8.67 -4.93
CA CYS A 71 -22.14 7.42 -4.79
C CYS A 71 -21.12 7.24 -5.92
N LEU A 72 -21.53 7.42 -7.18
CA LEU A 72 -20.63 7.29 -8.34
C LEU A 72 -19.49 8.32 -8.31
N VAL A 73 -19.77 9.58 -7.94
CA VAL A 73 -18.73 10.60 -7.82
C VAL A 73 -17.69 10.21 -6.77
N TYR A 74 -18.13 9.75 -5.60
CA TYR A 74 -17.22 9.33 -4.53
C TYR A 74 -16.40 8.08 -4.89
N LEU A 75 -16.99 7.11 -5.60
CA LEU A 75 -16.26 5.93 -6.08
C LEU A 75 -15.21 6.28 -7.14
N TRP A 76 -15.56 7.14 -8.10
CA TRP A 76 -14.59 7.62 -9.10
C TRP A 76 -13.46 8.42 -8.48
N ALA A 77 -13.76 9.27 -7.49
CA ALA A 77 -12.73 9.97 -6.72
C ALA A 77 -11.76 8.98 -6.06
N THR A 78 -12.29 7.96 -5.40
CA THR A 78 -11.47 6.91 -4.76
C THR A 78 -10.56 6.19 -5.76
N VAL A 79 -11.11 5.79 -6.91
CA VAL A 79 -10.35 5.13 -7.99
C VAL A 79 -9.22 6.04 -8.48
N ALA A 80 -9.50 7.32 -8.71
CA ALA A 80 -8.49 8.28 -9.13
C ALA A 80 -7.37 8.45 -8.08
N GLN A 81 -7.71 8.51 -6.80
CA GLN A 81 -6.74 8.60 -5.71
C GLN A 81 -5.87 7.33 -5.60
N GLY A 82 -6.48 6.14 -5.73
CA GLY A 82 -5.76 4.86 -5.74
C GLY A 82 -4.80 4.72 -6.92
N VAL A 83 -5.21 5.16 -8.12
CA VAL A 83 -4.31 5.23 -9.29
C VAL A 83 -3.20 6.24 -9.05
N GLY A 84 -3.50 7.41 -8.48
CA GLY A 84 -2.51 8.42 -8.12
C GLY A 84 -1.44 7.88 -7.17
N PHE A 85 -1.83 7.11 -6.16
CA PHE A 85 -0.91 6.41 -5.26
C PHE A 85 0.01 5.44 -6.03
N MET A 86 -0.55 4.61 -6.91
CA MET A 86 0.23 3.66 -7.71
C MET A 86 1.24 4.36 -8.65
N ILE A 87 0.84 5.46 -9.27
CA ILE A 87 1.72 6.27 -10.13
C ILE A 87 2.88 6.84 -9.31
N ASN A 88 2.59 7.44 -8.16
CA ASN A 88 3.63 8.01 -7.30
C ASN A 88 4.62 6.94 -6.84
N LYS A 89 4.11 5.75 -6.47
CA LYS A 89 4.95 4.61 -6.11
C LYS A 89 5.80 4.09 -7.25
N TYR A 90 5.25 4.03 -8.45
CA TYR A 90 6.01 3.67 -9.65
C TYR A 90 7.21 4.60 -9.85
N PHE A 91 7.03 5.92 -9.72
CA PHE A 91 8.13 6.87 -9.83
C PHE A 91 9.16 6.73 -8.71
N GLU A 92 8.72 6.52 -7.46
CA GLU A 92 9.62 6.32 -6.32
C GLU A 92 10.50 5.06 -6.51
N TRP A 93 9.91 3.97 -6.98
CA TRP A 93 10.62 2.73 -7.27
C TRP A 93 11.57 2.88 -8.46
N ASN A 94 11.11 3.50 -9.55
CA ASN A 94 11.92 3.71 -10.75
C ASN A 94 13.19 4.53 -10.45
N TYR A 95 13.04 5.60 -9.65
CA TYR A 95 14.18 6.39 -9.17
C TYR A 95 15.18 5.52 -8.37
N LYS A 96 14.70 4.63 -7.49
CA LYS A 96 15.56 3.72 -6.70
C LYS A 96 16.22 2.63 -7.54
N PHE A 97 15.55 2.12 -8.59
CA PHE A 97 16.13 1.17 -9.54
C PHE A 97 17.29 1.78 -10.33
N HIS A 98 17.17 3.04 -10.76
CA HIS A 98 18.26 3.75 -11.43
C HIS A 98 19.48 4.00 -10.54
N HIS A 99 19.29 4.10 -9.22
CA HIS A 99 20.38 4.24 -8.25
C HIS A 99 20.94 2.89 -7.75
N GLY A 100 20.50 1.76 -8.33
CA GLY A 100 21.10 0.45 -8.08
C GLY A 100 20.59 -0.29 -6.84
N PHE A 101 19.51 0.16 -6.19
CA PHE A 101 18.84 -0.56 -5.11
C PHE A 101 17.83 -1.56 -5.71
N PHE A 102 18.25 -2.82 -5.87
CA PHE A 102 17.38 -3.88 -6.38
C PHE A 102 16.96 -4.83 -5.24
N PRO A 103 15.67 -5.22 -5.15
CA PRO A 103 15.27 -6.37 -4.36
C PRO A 103 15.91 -7.63 -4.96
N TRP A 104 16.38 -8.55 -4.11
CA TRP A 104 16.99 -9.83 -4.51
C TRP A 104 18.46 -9.80 -5.00
N LYS A 105 19.29 -8.84 -4.59
CA LYS A 105 20.75 -8.93 -4.84
C LYS A 105 21.51 -9.97 -3.98
N GLY A 106 20.83 -10.69 -3.07
CA GLY A 106 21.46 -11.66 -2.17
C GLY A 106 21.74 -13.05 -2.75
N THR A 107 21.17 -13.41 -3.90
CA THR A 107 21.19 -14.83 -4.38
C THR A 107 21.93 -15.04 -5.71
N SER A 108 22.38 -13.97 -6.38
CA SER A 108 23.23 -14.09 -7.56
C SER A 108 24.70 -14.11 -7.16
N LYS A 109 25.33 -15.30 -7.21
CA LYS A 109 26.75 -15.53 -6.94
C LYS A 109 27.72 -14.65 -7.75
N GLY A 110 27.26 -13.92 -8.78
CA GLY A 110 28.07 -12.97 -9.56
C GLY A 110 28.02 -11.52 -9.09
N LEU A 111 26.98 -11.11 -8.35
CA LEU A 111 26.74 -9.72 -7.95
C LEU A 111 27.13 -9.44 -6.48
N GLY A 112 27.54 -10.45 -5.72
CA GLY A 112 28.11 -10.27 -4.38
C GLY A 112 29.47 -9.55 -4.40
N LYS A 113 30.20 -9.63 -5.53
CA LYS A 113 31.52 -9.00 -5.69
C LYS A 113 31.44 -7.48 -5.86
N LEU A 114 30.40 -6.98 -6.55
CA LEU A 114 30.16 -5.53 -6.72
C LEU A 114 29.57 -4.88 -5.45
N LEU A 115 28.89 -5.65 -4.59
CA LEU A 115 28.39 -5.16 -3.29
C LEU A 115 29.50 -5.06 -2.24
N MET A 116 30.52 -5.92 -2.30
CA MET A 116 31.75 -5.74 -1.51
C MET A 116 32.49 -4.44 -1.89
N GLU A 117 32.40 -4.01 -3.15
CA GLU A 117 32.97 -2.74 -3.63
C GLU A 117 32.18 -1.51 -3.12
N ALA A 118 30.88 -1.66 -2.84
CA ALA A 118 29.96 -0.55 -2.54
C ALA A 118 29.70 -0.29 -1.03
N LYS A 119 30.35 -1.02 -0.10
CA LYS A 119 30.21 -0.81 1.36
C LYS A 119 28.76 -0.87 1.91
N ILE A 120 27.81 -1.53 1.24
CA ILE A 120 26.46 -1.71 1.79
C ILE A 120 26.51 -2.75 2.92
N THR A 121 26.12 -2.34 4.12
CA THR A 121 26.15 -3.21 5.31
C THR A 121 25.01 -4.24 5.24
N GLU A 122 25.16 -5.42 5.85
CA GLU A 122 24.12 -6.48 5.85
C GLU A 122 22.73 -5.95 6.27
N GLY A 123 22.70 -5.00 7.23
CA GLY A 123 21.50 -4.35 7.72
C GLY A 123 20.78 -3.48 6.68
N GLU A 124 21.51 -2.71 5.86
CA GLU A 124 20.94 -1.85 4.82
C GLU A 124 20.30 -2.69 3.70
N SER A 125 20.95 -3.78 3.29
CA SER A 125 20.38 -4.71 2.29
C SER A 125 19.09 -5.37 2.80
N THR A 126 19.05 -5.70 4.10
CA THR A 126 17.89 -6.31 4.74
C THR A 126 16.72 -5.33 4.82
N PHE A 127 16.99 -4.08 5.18
CA PHE A 127 15.99 -3.01 5.18
C PHE A 127 15.35 -2.85 3.80
N TYR A 128 16.15 -2.72 2.74
CA TYR A 128 15.64 -2.56 1.39
C TYR A 128 14.85 -3.77 0.89
N ASN A 129 15.30 -4.99 1.19
CA ASN A 129 14.55 -6.20 0.84
C ASN A 129 13.17 -6.23 1.52
N LEU A 130 13.11 -5.93 2.83
CA LEU A 130 11.85 -5.86 3.56
C LEU A 130 10.95 -4.73 3.05
N TYR A 131 11.52 -3.56 2.76
CA TYR A 131 10.82 -2.43 2.16
C TYR A 131 10.15 -2.83 0.84
N PHE A 132 10.88 -3.41 -0.11
CA PHE A 132 10.34 -3.79 -1.41
C PHE A 132 9.28 -4.89 -1.31
N VAL A 133 9.50 -5.90 -0.47
CA VAL A 133 8.52 -6.99 -0.28
C VAL A 133 7.23 -6.45 0.34
N MET A 134 7.32 -5.70 1.44
CA MET A 134 6.14 -5.19 2.14
C MET A 134 5.37 -4.15 1.32
N THR A 135 6.08 -3.17 0.75
CA THR A 135 5.44 -2.14 -0.07
C THR A 135 4.94 -2.69 -1.40
N GLY A 136 5.60 -3.71 -1.95
CA GLY A 136 5.18 -4.34 -3.20
C GLY A 136 3.97 -5.25 -3.04
N LEU A 137 3.92 -6.06 -1.99
CA LEU A 137 2.71 -6.81 -1.64
C LEU A 137 1.55 -5.85 -1.36
N HIS A 138 1.79 -4.77 -0.63
CA HIS A 138 0.77 -3.75 -0.41
C HIS A 138 0.32 -3.08 -1.71
N GLY A 139 1.25 -2.69 -2.60
CA GLY A 139 0.91 -2.13 -3.91
C GLY A 139 0.08 -3.06 -4.77
N LEU A 140 0.32 -4.37 -4.71
CA LEU A 140 -0.52 -5.38 -5.36
C LEU A 140 -1.95 -5.38 -4.79
N HIS A 141 -2.09 -5.29 -3.47
CA HIS A 141 -3.40 -5.19 -2.82
C HIS A 141 -4.15 -3.91 -3.20
N VAL A 142 -3.45 -2.77 -3.26
CA VAL A 142 -4.03 -1.51 -3.75
C VAL A 142 -4.52 -1.67 -5.18
N LEU A 143 -3.72 -2.27 -6.07
CA LEU A 143 -4.11 -2.50 -7.45
C LEU A 143 -5.38 -3.36 -7.56
N VAL A 144 -5.44 -4.47 -6.82
CA VAL A 144 -6.64 -5.32 -6.75
C VAL A 144 -7.83 -4.52 -6.23
N GLY A 145 -7.63 -3.70 -5.20
CA GLY A 145 -8.68 -2.85 -4.64
C GLY A 145 -9.22 -1.82 -5.63
N VAL A 146 -8.34 -1.18 -6.41
CA VAL A 146 -8.73 -0.20 -7.44
C VAL A 146 -9.57 -0.88 -8.51
N VAL A 147 -9.17 -2.07 -8.95
CA VAL A 147 -9.93 -2.86 -9.92
C VAL A 147 -11.30 -3.24 -9.37
N LEU A 148 -11.37 -3.71 -8.12
CA LEU A 148 -12.65 -4.05 -7.47
C LEU A 148 -13.58 -2.83 -7.38
N LEU A 149 -13.08 -1.67 -6.95
CA LEU A 149 -13.86 -0.44 -6.87
C LEU A 149 -14.32 0.04 -8.26
N ALA A 150 -13.46 -0.06 -9.29
CA ALA A 150 -13.84 0.26 -10.66
C ALA A 150 -14.95 -0.67 -11.19
N VAL A 151 -14.91 -1.96 -10.86
CA VAL A 151 -16.01 -2.90 -11.18
C VAL A 151 -17.29 -2.51 -10.43
N MET A 152 -17.19 -2.11 -9.15
CA MET A 152 -18.34 -1.64 -8.38
C MET A 152 -18.98 -0.37 -8.97
N VAL A 153 -18.18 0.55 -9.53
CA VAL A 153 -18.72 1.68 -10.31
C VAL A 153 -19.62 1.17 -11.43
N GLY A 154 -19.16 0.20 -12.22
CA GLY A 154 -19.95 -0.40 -13.29
C GLY A 154 -21.24 -1.07 -12.80
N PHE A 155 -21.19 -1.74 -11.65
CA PHE A 155 -22.37 -2.38 -11.06
C PHE A 155 -23.38 -1.37 -10.50
N VAL A 156 -22.92 -0.27 -9.91
CA VAL A 156 -23.79 0.84 -9.50
C VAL A 156 -24.42 1.48 -10.73
N MET A 157 -23.67 1.73 -11.80
CA MET A 157 -24.21 2.30 -13.04
C MET A 157 -25.30 1.43 -13.65
N ARG A 158 -25.14 0.10 -13.65
CA ARG A 158 -26.11 -0.88 -14.17
C ARG A 158 -27.27 -1.20 -13.22
N ASP A 159 -27.40 -0.50 -12.09
CA ASP A 159 -28.45 -0.72 -11.08
C ASP A 159 -28.45 -2.14 -10.48
N TRP A 160 -27.30 -2.82 -10.49
CA TRP A 160 -27.09 -4.10 -9.80
C TRP A 160 -26.88 -3.89 -8.30
N VAL A 161 -26.26 -2.76 -7.93
CA VAL A 161 -26.12 -2.32 -6.53
C VAL A 161 -27.20 -1.29 -6.26
N ARG A 162 -28.17 -1.65 -5.42
CA ARG A 162 -29.32 -0.81 -5.06
C ARG A 162 -29.29 -0.50 -3.57
N LYS A 163 -30.12 0.44 -3.14
CA LYS A 163 -30.27 0.80 -1.72
C LYS A 163 -30.59 -0.43 -0.84
N ASP A 164 -31.32 -1.40 -1.37
CA ASP A 164 -31.78 -2.58 -0.64
C ASP A 164 -30.78 -3.75 -0.72
N ASP A 165 -29.83 -3.71 -1.66
CA ASP A 165 -28.76 -4.72 -1.82
C ASP A 165 -27.45 -4.02 -2.22
N TYR A 166 -26.72 -3.56 -1.19
CA TYR A 166 -25.41 -2.94 -1.33
C TYR A 166 -24.27 -3.77 -0.71
N GLY A 167 -24.53 -5.04 -0.37
CA GLY A 167 -23.57 -5.91 0.30
C GLY A 167 -22.25 -6.07 -0.48
N TRP A 168 -22.32 -6.10 -1.81
CA TRP A 168 -21.14 -6.15 -2.68
C TRP A 168 -20.26 -4.89 -2.58
N LEU A 169 -20.89 -3.72 -2.50
CA LEU A 169 -20.17 -2.46 -2.35
C LEU A 169 -19.56 -2.34 -0.96
N GLU A 170 -20.29 -2.74 0.08
CA GLU A 170 -19.79 -2.74 1.46
C GLU A 170 -18.60 -3.70 1.63
N ASN A 171 -18.70 -4.91 1.09
CA ASN A 171 -17.60 -5.88 1.09
C ASN A 171 -16.35 -5.37 0.37
N SER A 172 -16.52 -4.70 -0.78
CA SER A 172 -15.42 -4.09 -1.51
C SER A 172 -14.82 -2.89 -0.76
N GLY A 173 -15.66 -2.11 -0.08
CA GLY A 173 -15.23 -1.00 0.77
C GLY A 173 -14.45 -1.48 1.99
N LEU A 174 -14.89 -2.54 2.66
CA LEU A 174 -14.16 -3.15 3.78
C LEU A 174 -12.76 -3.62 3.37
N TYR A 175 -12.62 -4.19 2.17
CA TYR A 175 -11.30 -4.52 1.63
C TYR A 175 -10.44 -3.28 1.43
N TRP A 176 -10.98 -2.22 0.82
CA TRP A 176 -10.25 -0.95 0.61
C TRP A 176 -9.78 -0.33 1.93
N HIS A 177 -10.65 -0.30 2.95
CA HIS A 177 -10.31 0.20 4.28
C HIS A 177 -9.21 -0.63 4.96
N LEU A 178 -9.19 -1.96 4.78
CA LEU A 178 -8.12 -2.80 5.29
C LEU A 178 -6.78 -2.45 4.62
N VAL A 179 -6.79 -2.30 3.29
CA VAL A 179 -5.58 -1.93 2.54
C VAL A 179 -5.05 -0.58 3.03
N ASP A 180 -5.90 0.42 3.18
CA ASP A 180 -5.54 1.73 3.75
C ASP A 180 -4.97 1.59 5.18
N LEU A 181 -5.63 0.80 6.05
CA LEU A 181 -5.15 0.55 7.42
C LEU A 181 -3.74 -0.02 7.44
N ILE A 182 -3.42 -0.97 6.55
CA ILE A 182 -2.06 -1.53 6.45
C ILE A 182 -1.05 -0.44 6.08
N TRP A 183 -1.41 0.48 5.18
CA TRP A 183 -0.54 1.59 4.81
C TRP A 183 -0.28 2.57 5.96
N ILE A 184 -1.30 2.84 6.78
CA ILE A 184 -1.17 3.69 7.98
C ILE A 184 -0.10 3.16 8.93
N PHE A 185 0.10 1.84 8.99
CA PHE A 185 1.19 1.24 9.77
C PHE A 185 2.53 1.21 9.02
N LEU A 186 2.52 0.91 7.71
CA LEU A 186 3.74 0.88 6.89
C LEU A 186 4.42 2.25 6.78
N PHE A 187 3.64 3.32 6.61
CA PHE A 187 4.18 4.66 6.38
C PHE A 187 5.06 5.14 7.55
N PRO A 188 4.58 5.20 8.81
CA PRO A 188 5.42 5.61 9.92
C PRO A 188 6.62 4.70 10.11
N LEU A 189 6.42 3.39 9.94
CA LEU A 189 7.44 2.38 10.17
C LEU A 189 8.66 2.50 9.25
N PHE A 190 8.47 2.99 8.02
CA PHE A 190 9.54 3.21 7.04
C PHE A 190 9.96 4.67 6.86
N TYR A 191 9.04 5.63 6.99
CA TYR A 191 9.29 7.04 6.62
C TYR A 191 9.40 8.01 7.80
N LEU A 192 8.83 7.70 8.97
CA LEU A 192 8.82 8.62 10.13
C LEU A 192 9.67 8.13 11.28
N ILE A 193 9.61 6.83 11.57
CA ILE A 193 10.50 6.19 12.51
C ILE A 193 11.75 5.83 11.73
N SER A 194 12.52 6.86 11.34
CA SER A 194 13.93 6.75 11.01
C SER A 194 14.70 6.90 12.31
#